data_AF-A0A017HIQ1-F1
#
_entry.id   AF-A0A017HIQ1-F1
#
_cell.length_a   1.000
_cell.length_b   1.000
_cell.length_c   1.000
_cell.angle_alpha   90.00
_cell.angle_beta   90.00
_cell.angle_gamma   90.00
#
_symmetry.space_group_name_H-M   'P 1'
#
loop_
_entity.id
_entity.type
_entity.pdbx_description
1 polymer ?
#
loop_
_entity_poly.entity_id
_entity_poly.type
_entity_poly.pdbx_seq_one_letter_code
_entity_poly.pdbx_strand_id
1 'polypeptide(L)'
;MHGCFWHRHPGCPKATTPATRPEWWQRKFDGNVERDRQQMDRLIAAGWRVGIVWECALGRKADGALIDRVEAFIRHGRDLRAEWP
;
A
#
# COMPACT_ATOMS: atom_id res chain seq x y z
N MET A 1 -3.72 5.19 -0.58
CA MET A 1 -2.32 5.37 -1.01
C MET A 1 -1.43 5.01 0.16
N HIS A 2 -0.34 4.26 -0.06
CA HIS A 2 0.61 3.89 0.99
C HIS A 2 2.01 4.42 0.69
N GLY A 3 2.57 5.18 1.64
CA GLY A 3 3.98 5.54 1.64
C GLY A 3 4.84 4.31 1.84
N CYS A 4 5.81 4.08 0.95
CA CYS A 4 6.63 2.85 0.96
C CYS A 4 7.44 2.71 2.26
N PHE A 5 7.90 3.83 2.81
CA PHE A 5 8.63 3.89 4.07
C PHE A 5 7.78 3.49 5.28
N TRP A 6 6.57 4.05 5.39
CA TRP A 6 5.72 3.90 6.57
C TRP A 6 5.00 2.57 6.65
N HIS A 7 4.56 2.06 5.50
CA HIS A 7 3.74 0.85 5.38
C HIS A 7 4.55 -0.35 4.87
N ARG A 8 5.86 -0.19 4.72
CA ARG A 8 6.83 -1.26 4.41
C ARG A 8 6.53 -1.99 3.10
N HIS A 9 6.54 -1.25 1.99
CA HIS A 9 6.39 -1.86 0.66
C HIS A 9 7.48 -2.93 0.43
N PRO A 10 7.13 -4.22 0.24
CA PRO A 10 8.12 -5.29 0.11
C PRO A 10 9.02 -5.09 -1.12
N GLY A 11 10.33 -5.29 -0.96
CA GLY A 11 11.30 -5.16 -2.06
C GLY A 11 11.48 -3.72 -2.59
N CYS A 12 10.88 -2.71 -1.97
CA CYS A 12 10.95 -1.34 -2.45
C CYS A 12 12.18 -0.59 -1.89
N PRO A 13 12.99 0.06 -2.74
CA PRO A 13 14.13 0.85 -2.28
C PRO A 13 13.74 2.08 -1.45
N LYS A 14 12.48 2.55 -1.56
CA LYS A 14 11.95 3.64 -0.73
C LYS A 14 11.55 3.18 0.68
N ALA A 15 11.48 1.87 0.95
CA ALA A 15 11.16 1.31 2.26
C ALA A 15 12.41 1.17 3.15
N THR A 16 13.18 2.25 3.30
CA THR A 16 14.43 2.25 4.09
C THR A 16 14.17 2.14 5.59
N THR A 17 15.18 1.73 6.35
CA THR A 17 15.13 1.70 7.82
C THR A 17 16.19 2.67 8.37
N PRO A 18 15.80 3.68 9.16
CA PRO A 18 16.77 4.60 9.75
C PRO A 18 17.70 3.88 10.72
N ALA A 19 18.99 4.23 10.69
CA ALA A 19 20.00 3.63 11.57
C ALA A 19 19.83 4.04 13.04
N THR A 20 19.16 5.16 13.31
CA THR A 20 18.93 5.66 14.67
C THR A 20 17.69 5.04 15.29
N ARG A 21 17.80 4.52 16.51
CA ARG A 21 16.69 3.88 17.27
C ARG A 21 16.02 2.72 16.49
N PRO A 22 16.77 1.71 16.04
CA PRO A 22 16.27 0.67 15.14
C PRO A 22 15.08 -0.10 15.73
N GLU A 23 15.11 -0.43 17.03
CA GLU A 23 14.01 -1.13 17.69
C GLU A 23 12.71 -0.30 17.72
N TRP A 24 12.82 1.02 17.91
CA TRP A 24 11.65 1.89 17.91
C TRP A 24 11.03 1.95 16.51
N TRP A 25 11.87 2.05 15.48
CA TRP A 25 11.40 2.01 14.09
C TRP A 25 10.75 0.68 13.76
N GLN A 26 11.38 -0.44 14.13
CA GLN A 26 10.81 -1.77 13.89
C GLN A 26 9.42 -1.89 14.53
N ARG A 27 9.29 -1.56 15.83
CA ARG A 27 7.99 -1.56 16.52
C ARG A 27 6.97 -0.65 15.85
N LYS A 28 7.39 0.53 15.38
CA LYS A 28 6.50 1.47 14.68
C LYS A 28 6.02 0.92 13.34
N PHE A 29 6.93 0.32 12.57
CA PHE A 29 6.62 -0.28 11.28
C PHE A 29 5.68 -1.48 11.43
N ASP A 30 5.97 -2.38 12.37
CA ASP A 30 5.12 -3.54 12.66
C ASP A 30 3.72 -3.10 13.07
N GLY A 31 3.63 -2.07 13.93
CA GLY A 31 2.35 -1.49 14.34
C GLY A 31 1.58 -0.80 13.20
N ASN A 32 2.26 -0.27 12.19
CA ASN A 32 1.61 0.26 11.00
C ASN A 32 1.07 -0.86 10.11
N VAL A 33 1.91 -1.85 9.77
CA VAL A 33 1.53 -2.99 8.93
C VAL A 33 0.35 -3.76 9.53
N GLU A 34 0.37 -4.01 10.84
CA GLU A 34 -0.72 -4.70 11.51
C GLU A 34 -2.02 -3.89 11.50
N ARG A 35 -1.93 -2.56 11.67
CA ARG A 35 -3.09 -1.68 11.57
C ARG A 35 -3.67 -1.67 10.16
N ASP A 36 -2.82 -1.60 9.13
CA ASP A 36 -3.26 -1.64 7.74
C ASP A 36 -4.00 -2.93 7.45
N ARG A 37 -3.45 -4.08 7.89
CA ARG A 37 -4.10 -5.39 7.78
C ARG A 37 -5.51 -5.39 8.40
N GLN A 38 -5.62 -4.94 9.65
CA GLN A 38 -6.91 -4.87 10.34
C GLN A 38 -7.91 -3.94 9.64
N GLN A 39 -7.45 -2.82 9.10
CA GLN A 39 -8.32 -1.88 8.37
C GLN A 39 -8.80 -2.50 7.04
N MET A 40 -7.92 -3.15 6.29
CA MET A 40 -8.29 -3.85 5.07
C MET A 40 -9.31 -4.96 5.34
N ASP A 41 -9.07 -5.79 6.35
CA ASP A 41 -9.97 -6.88 6.72
C ASP A 41 -11.37 -6.34 7.08
N ARG A 42 -11.44 -5.23 7.82
CA ARG A 42 -12.72 -4.57 8.16
C ARG A 42 -13.43 -4.00 6.94
N LEU A 43 -12.71 -3.36 6.03
CA LEU A 43 -13.28 -2.82 4.80
C LEU A 43 -13.85 -3.94 3.92
N ILE A 44 -13.09 -5.02 3.75
CA ILE A 44 -13.52 -6.20 2.99
C ILE A 44 -14.75 -6.84 3.64
N ALA A 45 -14.75 -7.02 4.97
CA ALA A 45 -15.90 -7.55 5.69
C ALA A 45 -17.16 -6.67 5.57
N ALA A 46 -16.98 -5.35 5.43
CA ALA A 46 -18.07 -4.39 5.18
C ALA A 46 -18.51 -4.33 3.69
N GLY A 47 -17.99 -5.21 2.83
CA GLY A 47 -18.35 -5.29 1.41
C GLY A 47 -17.58 -4.34 0.50
N TRP A 48 -16.53 -3.69 1.00
CA TRP A 48 -15.67 -2.84 0.17
C TRP A 48 -14.55 -3.64 -0.49
N ARG A 49 -14.25 -3.28 -1.73
CA ARG A 49 -13.00 -3.70 -2.39
C ARG A 49 -11.91 -2.71 -2.05
N VAL A 50 -10.70 -3.20 -1.78
CA VAL A 50 -9.58 -2.38 -1.34
C VAL A 50 -8.46 -2.38 -2.38
N GLY A 51 -8.14 -1.19 -2.89
CA GLY A 51 -7.01 -0.98 -3.79
C GLY A 51 -5.90 -0.18 -3.11
N ILE A 52 -4.66 -0.68 -3.13
CA ILE A 52 -3.49 0.04 -2.62
C ILE A 52 -2.62 0.48 -3.79
N VAL A 53 -2.48 1.79 -3.95
CA VAL A 53 -1.44 2.38 -4.79
C VAL A 53 -0.28 2.78 -3.88
N TRP A 54 0.88 2.18 -4.12
CA TRP A 54 2.11 2.47 -3.38
C TRP A 54 2.77 3.77 -3.88
N GLU A 55 3.53 4.42 -3.01
CA GLU A 55 4.20 5.69 -3.35
C GLU A 55 5.25 5.55 -4.45
N CYS A 56 5.87 4.38 -4.63
CA CYS A 56 6.83 4.20 -5.72
C CYS A 56 6.18 4.19 -7.12
N ALA A 57 4.87 3.95 -7.21
CA ALA A 57 4.03 4.07 -8.40
C ALA A 57 3.98 5.50 -8.92
N LEU A 58 4.01 6.42 -7.96
CA LEU A 58 3.70 7.81 -8.17
C LEU A 58 4.98 8.51 -8.58
N GLY A 59 5.22 8.51 -9.89
CA GLY A 59 6.27 9.28 -10.53
C GLY A 59 5.87 10.75 -10.72
N ARG A 60 6.78 11.55 -11.31
CA ARG A 60 6.50 12.95 -11.70
C ARG A 60 5.44 13.07 -12.80
N LYS A 61 5.25 12.02 -13.60
CA LYS A 61 4.23 11.94 -14.64
C LYS A 61 3.30 10.81 -14.29
N ALA A 62 2.02 10.99 -14.61
CA ALA A 62 1.03 9.95 -14.52
C ALA A 62 1.44 8.76 -15.41
N ASP A 63 1.51 7.56 -14.82
CA ASP A 63 1.68 6.32 -15.55
C ASP A 63 0.30 5.88 -16.08
N GLY A 64 0.10 5.98 -17.39
CA GLY A 64 -1.16 5.59 -18.03
C GLY A 64 -1.52 4.14 -17.75
N ALA A 65 -0.54 3.22 -17.73
CA ALA A 65 -0.80 1.81 -17.46
C ALA A 65 -1.21 1.57 -16.00
N LEU A 66 -0.74 2.40 -15.06
CA LEU A 66 -1.24 2.38 -13.68
C LEU A 66 -2.68 2.87 -13.62
N ILE A 67 -2.99 3.98 -14.28
CA ILE A 67 -4.34 4.55 -14.33
C ILE A 67 -5.31 3.54 -14.91
N ASP A 68 -4.99 2.93 -16.06
CA ASP A 68 -5.86 1.96 -16.73
C ASP A 68 -6.15 0.74 -15.83
N ARG A 69 -5.14 0.24 -15.10
CA ARG A 69 -5.31 -0.87 -14.15
C ARG A 69 -6.18 -0.48 -12.95
N VAL A 70 -5.99 0.73 -12.40
CA VAL A 70 -6.80 1.23 -11.29
C VAL A 70 -8.25 1.48 -11.75
N GLU A 71 -8.44 2.05 -12.93
CA GLU A 71 -9.77 2.23 -13.53
C GLU A 71 -10.47 0.88 -13.72
N ALA A 72 -9.78 -0.10 -14.32
CA ALA A 72 -10.31 -1.43 -14.52
C ALA A 72 -10.72 -2.08 -13.19
N PHE A 73 -9.90 -1.93 -12.15
CA PHE A 73 -10.27 -2.35 -10.80
C PHE A 73 -11.54 -1.65 -10.32
N ILE A 74 -11.63 -0.32 -10.40
CA ILE A 74 -12.80 0.43 -9.93
C ILE A 74 -14.07 0.01 -10.67
N ARG A 75 -14.04 -0.03 -12.01
CA ARG A 75 -15.22 -0.27 -12.85
C ARG A 75 -15.63 -1.73 -12.96
N HIS A 76 -14.66 -2.65 -13.00
CA HIS A 76 -14.90 -4.04 -13.43
C HIS A 76 -14.25 -5.10 -12.53
N GLY A 77 -13.43 -4.71 -11.55
CA GLY A 77 -12.69 -5.65 -10.72
C GLY A 77 -13.60 -6.55 -9.89
N ARG A 78 -13.33 -7.86 -9.90
CA ARG A 78 -13.99 -8.83 -9.01
C ARG A 78 -13.15 -9.15 -7.77
N ASP A 79 -11.87 -8.81 -7.80
CA ASP A 79 -10.97 -9.05 -6.68
C ASP A 79 -11.30 -8.11 -5.52
N LEU A 80 -11.32 -8.66 -4.31
CA LEU A 80 -11.56 -7.90 -3.09
C LEU A 80 -10.37 -7.03 -2.70
N ARG A 81 -9.18 -7.37 -3.21
CA ARG A 81 -7.93 -6.66 -2.96
C ARG A 81 -7.09 -6.59 -4.22
N ALA A 82 -6.50 -5.43 -4.48
CA ALA A 82 -5.49 -5.23 -5.50
C ALA A 82 -4.43 -4.24 -5.01
N GLU A 83 -3.19 -4.42 -5.46
CA GLU A 83 -2.08 -3.55 -5.11
C GLU A 83 -1.23 -3.25 -6.33
N TRP A 84 -0.73 -2.02 -6.43
CA TRP A 84 0.13 -1.58 -7.52
C TRP A 84 1.38 -0.91 -6.97
N PRO A 85 2.58 -1.29 -7.49
CA PRO A 85 3.84 -0.70 -7.10
C PRO A 85 3.83 0.78 -7.35
#